data_AF-S0EUF0-F1
#
_entry.id   AF-S0EUF0-F1
#
_cell.length_a   1.000
_cell.length_b   1.000
_cell.length_c   1.000
_cell.angle_alpha   90.00
_cell.angle_beta   90.00
_cell.angle_gamma   90.00
#
_symmetry.space_group_name_H-M   'P 1'
#
loop_
_entity.id
_entity.type
_entity.pdbx_description
1 polymer ?
#
loop_
_entity_poly.entity_id
_entity_poly.type
_entity_poly.pdbx_seq_one_letter_code
_entity_poly.pdbx_strand_id
1 'polypeptide(L)'
;MQIGLKDIDKEIATQLAARLEVAPGSYLLDNIAWKGTLPFHFTWSAVSGPRWIQKRPPTPVEAKAYTSYLKRRRRQRNRKLYLTAGIGFLALLLLTTYIVYGFVFPAPVFLQMLWFLILFCVLGCGIGALRQRLVPLDNTIPPEELAAALPLLHLSEAERAYGDILLLLAQTSPSEPEQERELRSTLNHLSRLLESKRQLETIRQNLLKLHQEENLQRLSEEYAELALQRDAATDPAARATFEHSMQLCLERIEGLRALQRNLERLSAQQKAIEQTILAARNALVRLQSVPRYEPQLQSASNELYDTIAQVRQRAQATEQAVIELLHMN
;
A
#
# COMPACT_ATOMS: atom_id res chain seq x y z
N MET A 1 3.57 15.27 14.83
CA MET A 1 3.45 15.76 13.43
C MET A 1 2.12 15.28 12.85
N GLN A 2 1.40 16.08 12.04
CA GLN A 2 0.24 15.55 11.30
C GLN A 2 0.73 14.88 10.01
N ILE A 3 0.56 13.55 9.93
CA ILE A 3 0.89 12.76 8.75
C ILE A 3 -0.36 12.67 7.87
N GLY A 4 -0.28 13.21 6.66
CA GLY A 4 -1.31 13.04 5.64
C GLY A 4 -1.19 11.68 4.96
N LEU A 5 -2.30 11.14 4.43
CA LEU A 5 -2.26 9.95 3.57
C LEU A 5 -1.31 10.09 2.38
N LYS A 6 -1.15 11.32 1.86
CA LYS A 6 -0.20 11.65 0.79
C LYS A 6 1.28 11.53 1.19
N ASP A 7 1.58 11.56 2.48
CA ASP A 7 2.94 11.46 3.02
C ASP A 7 3.33 9.99 3.32
N ILE A 8 2.38 9.08 3.14
CA ILE A 8 2.53 7.64 3.36
C ILE A 8 2.72 6.97 2.01
N ASP A 9 3.46 5.86 2.00
CA ASP A 9 3.52 4.95 0.87
C ASP A 9 2.14 4.69 0.25
N LYS A 10 2.03 4.78 -1.08
CA LYS A 10 0.75 4.79 -1.79
C LYS A 10 -0.06 3.52 -1.53
N GLU A 11 0.57 2.35 -1.50
CA GLU A 11 -0.13 1.09 -1.31
C GLU A 11 -0.58 0.90 0.14
N ILE A 12 0.27 1.28 1.11
CA ILE A 12 -0.15 1.30 2.51
C ILE A 12 -1.28 2.32 2.70
N ALA A 13 -1.20 3.49 2.06
CA ALA A 13 -2.23 4.51 2.11
C ALA A 13 -3.55 4.04 1.49
N THR A 14 -3.53 3.31 0.37
CA THR A 14 -4.75 2.75 -0.23
C THR A 14 -5.32 1.61 0.59
N GLN A 15 -4.49 0.68 1.08
CA GLN A 15 -4.93 -0.39 1.96
C GLN A 15 -5.52 0.20 3.25
N LEU A 16 -4.88 1.20 3.83
CA LEU A 16 -5.32 1.87 5.04
C LEU A 16 -6.57 2.72 4.79
N ALA A 17 -6.69 3.40 3.65
CA ALA A 17 -7.91 4.11 3.27
C ALA A 17 -9.08 3.14 3.07
N ALA A 18 -8.90 2.06 2.31
CA ALA A 18 -9.89 1.00 2.15
C ALA A 18 -10.29 0.45 3.53
N ARG A 19 -9.30 0.15 4.37
CA ARG A 19 -9.48 -0.36 5.73
C ARG A 19 -9.96 0.70 6.73
N LEU A 20 -10.06 1.96 6.39
CA LEU A 20 -10.75 2.95 7.22
C LEU A 20 -12.16 3.23 6.72
N GLU A 21 -12.49 2.81 5.50
CA GLU A 21 -13.80 2.95 4.87
C GLU A 21 -14.72 1.75 5.05
N VAL A 22 -14.20 0.52 5.13
CA VAL A 22 -15.05 -0.67 5.31
C VAL A 22 -15.72 -0.66 6.71
N ALA A 23 -16.93 -1.20 6.80
CA ALA A 23 -17.60 -1.36 8.08
C ALA A 23 -16.86 -2.42 8.94
N PRO A 24 -16.70 -2.22 10.26
CA PRO A 24 -15.86 -3.00 11.18
C PRO A 24 -16.06 -4.54 11.21
N GLY A 25 -17.05 -5.07 10.47
CA GLY A 25 -17.25 -6.51 10.30
C GLY A 25 -16.32 -7.21 9.32
N SER A 26 -15.67 -6.50 8.39
CA SER A 26 -14.69 -7.11 7.48
C SER A 26 -13.28 -7.27 8.07
N TYR A 27 -13.08 -6.87 9.33
CA TYR A 27 -11.76 -6.71 9.98
C TYR A 27 -11.45 -7.84 10.93
N LEU A 28 -12.46 -8.62 11.26
CA LEU A 28 -12.34 -9.71 12.18
C LEU A 28 -11.83 -10.91 11.35
N LEU A 29 -10.81 -11.61 11.87
CA LEU A 29 -10.22 -12.82 11.26
C LEU A 29 -11.26 -13.92 10.97
N ASP A 30 -12.45 -13.77 11.54
CA ASP A 30 -13.62 -14.60 11.37
C ASP A 30 -14.74 -13.83 10.64
N ASN A 31 -15.61 -14.54 9.92
CA ASN A 31 -16.84 -14.00 9.29
C ASN A 31 -17.79 -13.39 10.34
N ILE A 32 -17.46 -12.22 10.87
CA ILE A 32 -18.18 -11.59 11.95
C ILE A 32 -18.89 -10.35 11.41
N ALA A 33 -20.19 -10.49 11.15
CA ALA A 33 -21.00 -9.34 10.77
C ALA A 33 -21.41 -8.53 12.01
N TRP A 34 -21.25 -7.21 11.94
CA TRP A 34 -21.83 -6.28 12.91
C TRP A 34 -23.26 -5.98 12.50
N LYS A 35 -24.25 -6.41 13.30
CA LYS A 35 -25.66 -6.04 13.12
C LYS A 35 -26.18 -5.32 14.36
N GLY A 36 -26.74 -4.12 14.17
CA GLY A 36 -27.51 -3.40 15.20
C GLY A 36 -26.93 -2.05 15.63
N THR A 37 -27.71 -1.33 16.44
CA THR A 37 -27.37 -0.05 17.09
C THR A 37 -26.68 -0.23 18.44
N LEU A 38 -26.72 -1.45 18.99
CA LEU A 38 -26.05 -1.80 20.22
C LEU A 38 -24.57 -2.09 19.94
N PRO A 39 -23.66 -1.55 20.76
CA PRO A 39 -22.26 -1.92 20.64
C PRO A 39 -22.13 -3.42 20.97
N PHE A 40 -21.34 -4.16 20.18
CA PHE A 40 -20.89 -5.54 20.45
C PHE A 40 -21.82 -6.72 20.08
N HIS A 41 -22.61 -6.61 19.01
CA HIS A 41 -23.21 -7.82 18.39
C HIS A 41 -22.32 -8.37 17.28
N PHE A 42 -21.86 -9.60 17.48
CA PHE A 42 -21.04 -10.36 16.54
C PHE A 42 -21.79 -11.62 16.11
N THR A 43 -21.89 -11.88 14.81
CA THR A 43 -22.45 -13.13 14.28
C THR A 43 -21.42 -13.86 13.44
N TRP A 44 -21.02 -15.05 13.86
CA TRP A 44 -20.13 -15.93 13.09
C TRP A 44 -20.95 -16.74 12.08
N SER A 45 -20.43 -16.91 10.85
CA SER A 45 -20.97 -17.87 9.89
C SER A 45 -19.87 -18.78 9.34
N ALA A 46 -19.97 -20.07 9.63
CA ALA A 46 -19.19 -21.10 8.94
C ALA A 46 -19.41 -20.98 7.43
N VAL A 47 -18.33 -21.15 6.65
CA VAL A 47 -18.36 -21.19 5.18
C VAL A 47 -19.21 -22.38 4.67
N SER A 48 -19.40 -23.41 5.50
CA SER A 48 -20.26 -24.57 5.23
C SER A 48 -20.79 -25.17 6.55
N GLY A 49 -21.84 -24.58 7.14
CA GLY A 49 -22.50 -25.15 8.32
C GLY A 49 -23.57 -24.26 8.96
N PRO A 50 -24.36 -24.79 9.92
CA PRO A 50 -25.33 -24.01 10.68
C PRO A 50 -24.63 -22.82 11.37
N ARG A 51 -25.26 -21.63 11.29
CA ARG A 51 -24.71 -20.39 11.88
C ARG A 51 -24.73 -20.45 13.40
N TRP A 52 -23.63 -20.88 14.00
CA TRP A 52 -23.43 -20.78 15.44
C TRP A 52 -22.99 -19.35 15.80
N ILE A 53 -23.82 -18.64 16.57
CA ILE A 53 -23.51 -17.30 17.08
C ILE A 53 -22.74 -17.47 18.38
N GLN A 54 -21.41 -17.60 18.31
CA GLN A 54 -20.58 -17.55 19.50
C GLN A 54 -20.14 -16.11 19.75
N LYS A 55 -20.51 -15.58 20.93
CA LYS A 55 -20.16 -14.23 21.36
C LYS A 55 -18.77 -14.25 21.97
N ARG A 56 -17.76 -13.67 21.31
CA ARG A 56 -16.50 -13.32 21.98
C ARG A 56 -16.48 -11.83 22.33
N PRO A 57 -15.93 -11.44 23.49
CA PRO A 57 -15.62 -10.05 23.73
C PRO A 57 -14.57 -9.56 22.70
N PRO A 58 -14.66 -8.31 22.24
CA PRO A 58 -13.67 -7.75 21.34
C PRO A 58 -12.32 -7.65 22.05
N THR A 59 -11.23 -7.77 21.30
CA THR A 59 -9.91 -7.46 21.85
C THR A 59 -9.81 -5.96 22.15
N PRO A 60 -8.95 -5.53 23.09
CA PRO A 60 -8.76 -4.11 23.40
C PRO A 60 -8.39 -3.27 22.16
N VAL A 61 -7.67 -3.87 21.21
CA VAL A 61 -7.25 -3.25 19.94
C VAL A 61 -8.46 -3.05 19.02
N GLU A 62 -9.29 -4.07 18.85
CA GLU A 62 -10.53 -4.00 18.05
C GLU A 62 -11.51 -2.95 18.62
N ALA A 63 -11.65 -2.89 19.95
CA ALA A 63 -12.51 -1.92 20.60
C ALA A 63 -12.04 -0.47 20.36
N LYS A 64 -10.72 -0.21 20.47
CA LYS A 64 -10.15 1.11 20.16
C LYS A 64 -10.36 1.48 18.69
N ALA A 65 -10.05 0.58 17.75
CA ALA A 65 -10.27 0.78 16.32
C ALA A 65 -11.73 1.17 16.02
N TYR A 66 -12.68 0.47 16.65
CA TYR A 66 -14.10 0.73 16.50
C TYR A 66 -14.53 2.12 17.00
N THR A 67 -14.04 2.54 18.17
CA THR A 67 -14.37 3.87 18.72
C THR A 67 -13.87 4.99 17.81
N SER A 68 -12.66 4.85 17.28
CA SER A 68 -12.08 5.80 16.33
C SER A 68 -12.86 5.83 15.01
N TYR A 69 -13.25 4.65 14.49
CA TYR A 69 -14.13 4.55 13.33
C TYR A 69 -15.48 5.25 13.54
N LEU A 70 -16.14 5.05 14.68
CA LEU A 70 -17.41 5.73 14.99
C LEU A 70 -17.25 7.25 15.06
N LYS A 71 -16.17 7.74 15.67
CA LYS A 71 -15.84 9.16 15.75
C LYS A 71 -15.66 9.75 14.35
N ARG A 72 -14.93 9.05 13.46
CA ARG A 72 -14.73 9.45 12.06
C ARG A 72 -16.03 9.41 11.25
N ARG A 73 -16.82 8.34 11.38
CA ARG A 73 -18.13 8.20 10.71
C ARG A 73 -19.10 9.30 11.15
N ARG A 74 -19.10 9.70 12.42
CA ARG A 74 -19.87 10.86 12.90
C ARG A 74 -19.40 12.15 12.26
N ARG A 75 -18.08 12.40 12.19
CA ARG A 75 -17.51 13.58 11.52
C ARG A 75 -17.87 13.61 10.03
N GLN A 76 -17.73 12.48 9.33
CA GLN A 76 -18.10 12.35 7.92
C GLN A 76 -19.60 12.53 7.70
N ARG A 77 -20.45 11.93 8.55
CA ARG A 77 -21.90 12.10 8.48
C ARG A 77 -22.30 13.55 8.68
N ASN A 78 -21.74 14.22 9.68
CA ASN A 78 -22.01 15.63 9.94
C ASN A 78 -21.58 16.49 8.74
N ARG A 79 -20.38 16.25 8.19
CA ARG A 79 -19.90 16.97 6.99
C ARG A 79 -20.79 16.73 5.77
N LYS A 80 -21.22 15.50 5.53
CA LYS A 80 -22.20 15.17 4.47
C LYS A 80 -23.51 15.91 4.71
N LEU A 81 -24.01 15.92 5.94
CA LEU A 81 -25.26 16.57 6.31
C LEU A 81 -25.20 18.09 6.10
N TYR A 82 -24.09 18.73 6.45
CA TYR A 82 -23.85 20.15 6.16
C TYR A 82 -23.75 20.44 4.66
N LEU A 83 -23.07 19.59 3.88
CA LEU A 83 -22.99 19.73 2.42
C LEU A 83 -24.35 19.54 1.74
N THR A 84 -25.10 18.49 2.10
CA THR A 84 -26.43 18.26 1.54
C THR A 84 -27.41 19.33 1.97
N ALA A 85 -27.31 19.82 3.22
CA ALA A 85 -28.11 20.94 3.68
C ALA A 85 -27.76 22.23 2.92
N GLY A 86 -26.48 22.50 2.67
CA GLY A 86 -26.03 23.66 1.89
C GLY A 86 -26.48 23.62 0.43
N ILE A 87 -26.35 22.46 -0.24
CA ILE A 87 -26.85 22.27 -1.61
C ILE A 87 -28.38 22.39 -1.66
N GLY A 88 -29.08 21.78 -0.70
CA GLY A 88 -30.54 21.87 -0.60
C GLY A 88 -31.02 23.30 -0.35
N PHE A 89 -30.32 24.04 0.52
CA PHE A 89 -30.59 25.45 0.78
C PHE A 89 -30.37 26.33 -0.46
N LEU A 90 -29.29 26.09 -1.21
CA LEU A 90 -29.00 26.81 -2.44
C LEU A 90 -30.04 26.51 -3.54
N ALA A 91 -30.43 25.25 -3.70
CA ALA A 91 -31.50 24.86 -4.62
C ALA A 91 -32.84 25.50 -4.25
N LEU A 92 -33.16 25.59 -2.95
CA LEU A 92 -34.36 26.24 -2.46
C LEU A 92 -34.32 27.75 -2.72
N LEU A 93 -33.19 28.42 -2.49
CA LEU A 93 -33.01 29.82 -2.85
C LEU A 93 -33.23 30.05 -4.35
N LEU A 94 -32.61 29.25 -5.21
CA LEU A 94 -32.79 29.37 -6.67
C LEU A 94 -34.25 29.14 -7.10
N LEU A 95 -34.93 28.17 -6.50
CA LEU A 95 -36.34 27.90 -6.76
C LEU A 95 -37.23 29.07 -6.31
N THR A 96 -36.98 29.64 -5.12
CA THR A 96 -37.76 30.80 -4.64
C THR A 96 -37.55 32.03 -5.52
N THR A 97 -36.31 32.30 -5.95
CA THR A 97 -36.05 33.38 -6.91
C THR A 97 -36.76 33.15 -8.24
N TYR A 98 -36.82 31.91 -8.72
CA TYR A 98 -37.54 31.57 -9.95
C TYR A 98 -39.06 31.82 -9.82
N ILE A 99 -39.68 31.41 -8.71
CA ILE A 99 -41.12 31.63 -8.47
C ILE A 99 -41.46 33.12 -8.41
N VAL A 100 -40.67 33.91 -7.67
CA VAL A 100 -40.90 35.35 -7.54
C VAL A 100 -40.74 36.07 -8.89
N TYR A 101 -39.66 35.78 -9.64
CA TYR A 101 -39.45 36.40 -10.94
C TYR A 101 -40.47 35.97 -11.99
N GLY A 102 -40.84 34.68 -12.02
CA GLY A 102 -41.82 34.15 -12.97
C GLY A 102 -43.24 34.68 -12.75
N PHE A 103 -43.59 35.05 -11.52
CA PHE A 103 -44.88 35.66 -11.22
C PHE A 103 -44.94 37.16 -11.57
N VAL A 104 -43.83 37.89 -11.37
CA VAL A 104 -43.79 39.35 -11.57
C VAL A 104 -43.51 39.73 -13.03
N PHE A 105 -42.73 38.93 -13.76
CA PHE A 105 -42.37 39.19 -15.15
C PHE A 105 -42.67 37.97 -16.03
N PRO A 106 -43.61 38.05 -17.00
CA PRO A 106 -43.84 36.98 -17.96
C PRO A 106 -42.64 36.87 -18.91
N ALA A 107 -41.63 36.13 -18.47
CA ALA A 107 -40.42 35.89 -19.24
C ALA A 107 -40.69 34.91 -20.40
N PRO A 108 -39.97 35.02 -21.52
CA PRO A 108 -40.07 34.06 -22.62
C PRO A 108 -39.66 32.65 -22.16
N VAL A 109 -40.30 31.63 -22.72
CA VAL A 109 -40.12 30.19 -22.38
C VAL A 109 -38.65 29.76 -22.38
N PHE A 110 -37.80 30.36 -23.22
CA PHE A 110 -36.37 30.09 -23.28
C PHE A 110 -35.63 30.43 -21.97
N LEU A 111 -36.00 31.51 -21.27
CA LEU A 111 -35.39 31.86 -19.98
C LEU A 111 -35.78 30.85 -18.88
N GLN A 112 -36.99 30.29 -18.95
CA GLN A 112 -37.44 29.26 -18.01
C GLN A 112 -36.65 27.95 -18.21
N MET A 113 -36.44 27.54 -19.47
CA MET A 113 -35.63 26.37 -19.81
C MET A 113 -34.17 26.51 -19.33
N LEU A 114 -33.57 27.69 -19.46
CA LEU A 114 -32.22 27.97 -18.97
C LEU A 114 -32.12 27.78 -17.45
N TRP A 115 -33.11 28.25 -16.69
CA TRP A 115 -33.16 28.08 -15.24
C TRP A 115 -33.26 26.61 -14.80
N PHE A 116 -34.08 25.81 -15.47
CA PHE A 116 -34.17 24.36 -15.21
C PHE A 116 -32.84 23.66 -15.51
N LEU A 117 -32.14 24.04 -16.59
CA LEU A 117 -30.83 23.49 -16.93
C LEU A 117 -29.80 23.81 -15.82
N ILE A 118 -29.75 25.05 -15.34
CA ILE A 118 -28.83 25.46 -14.26
C ILE A 118 -29.13 24.67 -12.99
N LEU A 119 -30.39 24.54 -12.60
CA LEU A 119 -30.80 23.77 -11.42
C LEU A 119 -30.39 22.30 -11.55
N PHE A 120 -30.62 21.69 -12.71
CA PHE A 120 -30.26 20.30 -12.98
C PHE A 120 -28.74 20.09 -12.99
N CYS A 121 -27.97 21.03 -13.55
CA CYS A 121 -26.51 21.00 -13.51
C CYS A 121 -25.97 21.12 -12.07
N VAL A 122 -26.55 22.00 -11.24
CA VAL A 122 -26.15 22.16 -9.83
C VAL A 122 -26.46 20.89 -9.02
N LEU A 123 -27.65 20.31 -9.21
CA LEU A 123 -28.04 19.05 -8.57
C LEU A 123 -27.17 17.87 -9.05
N GLY A 124 -26.96 17.75 -10.36
CA GLY A 124 -26.17 16.69 -10.99
C GLY A 124 -24.70 16.76 -10.58
N CYS A 125 -24.08 17.94 -10.64
CA CYS A 125 -22.70 18.15 -10.20
C CYS A 125 -22.55 17.95 -8.68
N GLY A 126 -23.54 18.39 -7.90
CA GLY A 126 -23.57 18.17 -6.45
C GLY A 126 -23.59 16.69 -6.07
N ILE A 127 -24.45 15.89 -6.72
CA ILE A 127 -24.55 14.45 -6.50
C ILE A 127 -23.31 13.71 -7.04
N GLY A 128 -22.80 14.09 -8.20
CA GLY A 128 -21.59 13.53 -8.81
C GLY A 128 -20.35 13.75 -7.93
N ALA A 129 -20.16 14.97 -7.41
CA ALA A 129 -19.08 15.30 -6.49
C ALA A 129 -19.19 14.56 -5.15
N LEU A 130 -20.41 14.22 -4.72
CA LEU A 130 -20.65 13.40 -3.53
C LEU A 130 -20.32 11.91 -3.75
N ARG A 131 -20.45 11.39 -4.98
CA ARG A 131 -20.12 10.00 -5.35
C ARG A 131 -18.64 9.77 -5.65
N GLN A 132 -17.98 10.73 -6.30
CA GLN A 132 -16.59 10.55 -6.77
C GLN A 132 -15.51 10.88 -5.73
N ARG A 133 -15.86 11.33 -4.52
CA ARG A 133 -14.84 11.55 -3.48
C ARG A 133 -14.41 10.23 -2.85
N LEU A 134 -13.56 9.52 -3.58
CA LEU A 134 -12.38 8.83 -3.04
C LEU A 134 -11.84 9.67 -1.87
N VAL A 135 -11.55 9.03 -0.73
CA VAL A 135 -10.97 9.71 0.45
C VAL A 135 -9.91 10.69 -0.05
N PRO A 136 -10.07 12.02 0.11
CA PRO A 136 -9.03 12.93 -0.32
C PRO A 136 -7.76 12.54 0.43
N LEU A 137 -6.68 12.24 -0.31
CA LEU A 137 -5.37 11.87 0.25
C LEU A 137 -4.79 12.98 1.13
N ASP A 138 -5.41 14.17 1.14
CA ASP A 138 -5.14 15.26 2.07
C ASP A 138 -5.72 15.07 3.48
N ASN A 139 -6.50 14.02 3.75
CA ASN A 139 -6.96 13.76 5.11
C ASN A 139 -5.78 13.35 5.99
N THR A 140 -5.47 14.21 6.97
CA THR A 140 -4.55 13.89 8.06
C THR A 140 -5.17 12.81 8.93
N ILE A 141 -4.41 11.75 9.21
CA ILE A 141 -4.87 10.64 10.05
C ILE A 141 -4.33 10.90 11.47
N PRO A 142 -5.19 10.92 12.50
CA PRO A 142 -4.71 11.03 13.86
C PRO A 142 -3.91 9.77 14.23
N PRO A 143 -2.84 9.90 15.04
CA PRO A 143 -1.96 8.77 15.39
C PRO A 143 -2.70 7.60 16.04
N GLU A 144 -3.77 7.89 16.79
CA GLU A 144 -4.64 6.89 17.41
C GLU A 144 -5.38 6.01 16.38
N GLU A 145 -5.83 6.61 15.26
CA GLU A 145 -6.48 5.87 14.17
C GLU A 145 -5.46 5.02 13.43
N LEU A 146 -4.26 5.56 13.18
CA LEU A 146 -3.16 4.83 12.55
C LEU A 146 -2.73 3.63 13.41
N ALA A 147 -2.58 3.81 14.72
CA ALA A 147 -2.15 2.76 15.66
C ALA A 147 -3.18 1.62 15.76
N ALA A 148 -4.46 1.95 15.62
CA ALA A 148 -5.52 0.97 15.66
C ALA A 148 -5.70 0.23 14.31
N ALA A 149 -5.37 0.89 13.19
CA ALA A 149 -5.53 0.34 11.85
C ALA A 149 -4.36 -0.56 11.40
N LEU A 150 -3.11 -0.17 11.71
CA LEU A 150 -1.91 -0.90 11.26
C LEU A 150 -1.90 -2.40 11.61
N PRO A 151 -2.28 -2.84 12.84
CA PRO A 151 -2.30 -4.26 13.18
C PRO A 151 -3.33 -5.08 12.40
N LEU A 152 -4.31 -4.43 11.76
CA LEU A 152 -5.36 -5.07 10.98
C LEU A 152 -4.96 -5.27 9.51
N LEU A 153 -3.82 -4.72 9.10
CA LEU A 153 -3.29 -4.83 7.75
C LEU A 153 -2.40 -6.08 7.62
N HIS A 154 -2.48 -6.76 6.48
CA HIS A 154 -1.61 -7.90 6.17
C HIS A 154 -0.28 -7.38 5.63
N LEU A 155 0.50 -6.78 6.52
CA LEU A 155 1.78 -6.17 6.18
C LEU A 155 2.91 -7.19 6.32
N SER A 156 3.87 -7.13 5.40
CA SER A 156 5.18 -7.77 5.53
C SER A 156 5.97 -7.15 6.71
N GLU A 157 7.06 -7.79 7.12
CA GLU A 157 7.88 -7.32 8.25
C GLU A 157 8.41 -5.89 8.03
N ALA A 158 8.95 -5.60 6.83
CA ALA A 158 9.39 -4.26 6.46
C ALA A 158 8.24 -3.23 6.47
N GLU A 159 7.05 -3.60 6.00
CA GLU A 159 5.88 -2.70 6.01
C GLU A 159 5.36 -2.43 7.43
N ARG A 160 5.38 -3.42 8.32
CA ARG A 160 5.08 -3.22 9.74
C ARG A 160 6.10 -2.29 10.37
N ALA A 161 7.38 -2.49 10.09
CA ALA A 161 8.44 -1.62 10.59
C ALA A 161 8.28 -0.18 10.11
N TYR A 162 7.92 0.02 8.84
CA TYR A 162 7.58 1.34 8.31
C TYR A 162 6.32 1.93 8.96
N GLY A 163 5.28 1.13 9.20
CA GLY A 163 4.10 1.54 9.96
C GLY A 163 4.44 2.02 11.38
N ASP A 164 5.32 1.30 12.08
CA ASP A 164 5.82 1.69 13.39
C ASP A 164 6.59 3.01 13.32
N ILE A 165 7.43 3.20 12.30
CA ILE A 165 8.13 4.48 12.06
C ILE A 165 7.12 5.63 11.90
N LEU A 166 6.05 5.44 11.13
CA LEU A 166 5.00 6.45 11.00
C LEU A 166 4.34 6.78 12.34
N LEU A 167 4.08 5.78 13.18
CA LEU A 167 3.54 6.00 14.53
C LEU A 167 4.49 6.78 15.42
N LEU A 168 5.77 6.42 15.43
CA LEU A 168 6.80 7.11 16.19
C LEU A 168 6.88 8.58 15.75
N LEU A 169 6.94 8.83 14.44
CA LEU A 169 7.02 10.19 13.90
C LEU A 169 5.74 11.01 14.10
N ALA A 170 4.56 10.38 14.09
CA ALA A 170 3.32 11.07 14.38
C ALA A 170 3.26 11.55 15.84
N GLN A 171 3.83 10.77 16.77
CA GLN A 171 3.96 11.11 18.19
C GLN A 171 5.04 12.17 18.45
N THR A 172 6.07 12.22 17.60
CA THR A 172 7.08 13.28 17.65
C THR A 172 6.45 14.61 17.19
N SER A 173 6.40 15.59 18.09
CA SER A 173 6.08 16.97 17.74
C SER A 173 7.38 17.71 17.44
N PRO A 174 7.74 17.94 16.16
CA PRO A 174 8.94 18.71 15.83
C PRO A 174 8.78 20.12 16.38
N SER A 175 9.80 20.62 17.07
CA SER A 175 9.81 21.99 17.60
C SER A 175 10.07 23.01 16.50
N GLU A 176 10.78 22.60 15.44
CA GLU A 176 11.22 23.46 14.35
C GLU A 176 10.74 22.95 12.98
N PRO A 177 10.43 23.86 12.03
CA PRO A 177 9.96 23.48 10.70
C PRO A 177 11.04 22.75 9.88
N GLU A 178 12.32 22.98 10.15
CA GLU A 178 13.43 22.30 9.47
C GLU A 178 13.46 20.81 9.83
N GLN A 179 13.33 20.49 11.12
CA GLN A 179 13.21 19.11 11.61
C GLN A 179 12.01 18.41 10.97
N GLU A 180 10.86 19.08 10.84
CA GLU A 180 9.69 18.49 10.16
C GLU A 180 9.99 18.13 8.69
N ARG A 181 10.67 19.02 7.95
CA ARG A 181 11.06 18.77 6.55
C ARG A 181 12.00 17.58 6.44
N GLU A 182 12.96 17.45 7.35
CA GLU A 182 13.91 16.33 7.37
C GLU A 182 13.24 15.00 7.69
N LEU A 183 12.31 14.97 8.66
CA LEU A 183 11.52 13.79 8.97
C LEU A 183 10.63 13.37 7.79
N ARG A 184 9.99 14.33 7.12
CA ARG A 184 9.22 14.07 5.89
C ARG A 184 10.10 13.55 4.75
N SER A 185 11.29 14.13 4.58
CA SER A 185 12.28 13.64 3.62
C SER A 185 12.65 12.18 3.92
N THR A 186 12.95 11.87 5.18
CA THR A 186 13.27 10.50 5.63
C THR A 186 12.12 9.53 5.33
N LEU A 187 10.88 9.91 5.62
CA LEU A 187 9.69 9.10 5.28
C LEU A 187 9.56 8.83 3.79
N ASN A 188 9.79 9.84 2.95
CA ASN A 188 9.77 9.67 1.50
C ASN A 188 10.85 8.69 1.02
N HIS A 189 12.04 8.73 1.61
CA HIS A 189 13.11 7.77 1.29
C HIS A 189 12.72 6.34 1.69
N LEU A 190 12.18 6.17 2.90
CA LEU A 190 11.73 4.85 3.37
C LEU A 190 10.57 4.31 2.53
N SER A 191 9.64 5.16 2.09
CA SER A 191 8.57 4.78 1.17
C SER A 191 9.14 4.30 -0.18
N ARG A 192 10.13 5.01 -0.74
CA ARG A 192 10.79 4.57 -1.99
C ARG A 192 11.48 3.23 -1.82
N LEU A 193 12.21 3.01 -0.72
CA LEU A 193 12.83 1.71 -0.45
C LEU A 193 11.82 0.57 -0.40
N LEU A 194 10.68 0.83 0.21
CA LEU A 194 9.60 -0.14 0.34
C LEU A 194 8.98 -0.46 -1.02
N GLU A 195 8.75 0.55 -1.85
CA GLU A 195 8.32 0.39 -3.24
C GLU A 195 9.35 -0.42 -4.05
N SER A 196 10.64 -0.10 -3.94
CA SER A 196 11.72 -0.86 -4.59
C SER A 196 11.72 -2.33 -4.12
N LYS A 197 11.48 -2.61 -2.83
CA LYS A 197 11.33 -4.00 -2.32
C LYS A 197 10.18 -4.74 -3.02
N ARG A 198 9.03 -4.10 -3.23
CA ARG A 198 7.86 -4.71 -3.90
C ARG A 198 8.13 -4.96 -5.39
N GLN A 199 8.79 -4.03 -6.06
CA GLN A 199 9.22 -4.19 -7.45
C GLN A 199 10.17 -5.37 -7.60
N LEU A 200 11.17 -5.49 -6.73
CA LEU A 200 12.07 -6.65 -6.69
C LEU A 200 11.31 -7.95 -6.42
N GLU A 201 10.28 -7.94 -5.57
CA GLU A 201 9.46 -9.14 -5.31
C GLU A 201 8.68 -9.55 -6.56
N THR A 202 8.15 -8.59 -7.30
CA THR A 202 7.42 -8.85 -8.55
C THR A 202 8.36 -9.45 -9.60
N ILE A 203 9.56 -8.87 -9.77
CA ILE A 203 10.60 -9.40 -10.67
C ILE A 203 11.01 -10.81 -10.24
N ARG A 204 11.27 -11.02 -8.95
CA ARG A 204 11.64 -12.32 -8.38
C ARG A 204 10.55 -13.36 -8.63
N GLN A 205 9.29 -13.03 -8.42
CA GLN A 205 8.16 -13.94 -8.69
C GLN A 205 8.04 -14.30 -10.17
N ASN A 206 8.28 -13.34 -11.08
CA ASN A 206 8.27 -13.61 -12.51
C ASN A 206 9.43 -14.51 -12.92
N LEU A 207 10.65 -14.26 -12.41
CA LEU A 207 11.80 -15.13 -12.66
C LEU A 207 11.64 -16.52 -12.05
N LEU A 208 11.01 -16.63 -10.88
CA LEU A 208 10.71 -17.93 -10.26
C LEU A 208 9.74 -18.76 -11.11
N LYS A 209 8.75 -18.14 -11.76
CA LYS A 209 7.85 -18.84 -12.69
C LYS A 209 8.61 -19.42 -13.87
N LEU A 210 9.48 -18.62 -14.51
CA LEU A 210 10.34 -19.07 -15.59
C LEU A 210 11.28 -20.21 -15.15
N HIS A 211 11.85 -20.10 -13.94
CA HIS A 211 12.69 -21.15 -13.37
C HIS A 211 11.95 -22.45 -13.08
N GLN A 212 10.67 -22.39 -12.68
CA GLN A 212 9.84 -23.56 -12.40
C GLN A 212 9.40 -24.27 -13.68
N GLU A 213 9.15 -23.52 -14.76
CA GLU A 213 8.82 -24.08 -16.08
C GLU A 213 10.00 -24.88 -16.66
N GLU A 214 11.23 -24.45 -16.38
CA GLU A 214 12.45 -25.08 -16.86
C GLU A 214 13.22 -25.78 -15.73
N ASN A 215 12.95 -27.08 -15.53
CA ASN A 215 13.60 -27.85 -14.48
C ASN A 215 15.04 -28.23 -14.87
N LEU A 216 16.02 -27.64 -14.19
CA LEU A 216 17.46 -27.89 -14.40
C LEU A 216 17.80 -29.39 -14.35
N GLN A 217 17.14 -30.13 -13.46
CA GLN A 217 17.35 -31.58 -13.35
C GLN A 217 16.92 -32.29 -14.63
N ARG A 218 15.74 -31.96 -15.17
CA ARG A 218 15.23 -32.56 -16.41
C ARG A 218 16.13 -32.26 -17.60
N LEU A 219 16.63 -31.03 -17.71
CA LEU A 219 17.60 -30.64 -18.75
C LEU A 219 18.93 -31.39 -18.62
N SER A 220 19.39 -31.65 -17.39
CA SER A 220 20.61 -32.44 -17.16
C SER A 220 20.43 -33.91 -17.52
N GLU A 221 19.23 -34.47 -17.28
CA GLU A 221 18.87 -35.82 -17.70
C GLU A 221 18.77 -35.92 -19.22
N GLU A 222 18.12 -34.95 -19.88
CA GLU A 222 18.03 -34.85 -21.35
C GLU A 222 19.42 -34.75 -21.98
N TYR A 223 20.32 -33.95 -21.42
CA TYR A 223 21.71 -33.88 -21.88
C TYR A 223 22.44 -35.22 -21.77
N ALA A 224 22.25 -35.94 -20.66
CA ALA A 224 22.85 -37.26 -20.46
C ALA A 224 22.28 -38.31 -21.43
N GLU A 225 20.97 -38.28 -21.70
CA GLU A 225 20.32 -39.14 -22.69
C GLU A 225 20.84 -38.88 -24.10
N LEU A 226 20.97 -37.61 -24.51
CA LEU A 226 21.53 -37.21 -25.80
C LEU A 226 22.99 -37.67 -25.95
N ALA A 227 23.78 -37.61 -24.87
CA ALA A 227 25.16 -38.10 -24.86
C ALA A 227 25.24 -39.61 -25.11
N LEU A 228 24.37 -40.40 -24.46
CA LEU A 228 24.28 -41.84 -24.69
C LEU A 228 23.84 -42.16 -26.13
N GLN A 229 22.89 -41.40 -26.67
CA GLN A 229 22.42 -41.57 -28.06
C GLN A 229 23.50 -41.24 -29.09
N ARG A 230 24.29 -40.19 -28.87
CA ARG A 230 25.45 -39.84 -29.71
C ARG A 230 26.48 -40.97 -29.73
N ASP A 231 26.75 -41.57 -28.58
CA ASP A 231 27.75 -42.64 -28.45
C ASP A 231 27.30 -43.93 -29.14
N ALA A 232 26.00 -44.22 -29.12
CA ALA A 232 25.40 -45.36 -29.80
C ALA A 232 25.23 -45.16 -31.32
N ALA A 233 25.17 -43.92 -31.81
CA ALA A 233 24.95 -43.61 -33.22
C ALA A 233 26.19 -43.90 -34.08
N THR A 234 26.00 -44.64 -35.18
CA THR A 234 27.05 -44.98 -36.15
C THR A 234 27.10 -44.03 -37.35
N ASP A 235 25.98 -43.37 -37.68
CA ASP A 235 25.89 -42.38 -38.76
C ASP A 235 26.51 -41.04 -38.32
N PRO A 236 27.51 -40.51 -39.05
CA PRO A 236 28.11 -39.21 -38.73
C PRO A 236 27.10 -38.04 -38.75
N ALA A 237 26.07 -38.07 -39.60
CA ALA A 237 25.08 -36.99 -39.63
C ALA A 237 24.20 -36.99 -38.38
N ALA A 238 23.78 -38.18 -37.91
CA ALA A 238 23.05 -38.32 -36.66
C ALA A 238 23.88 -37.88 -35.46
N ARG A 239 25.18 -38.24 -35.41
CA ARG A 239 26.10 -37.79 -34.35
C ARG A 239 26.21 -36.26 -34.28
N ALA A 240 26.40 -35.61 -35.42
CA ALA A 240 26.46 -34.14 -35.49
C ALA A 240 25.16 -33.48 -35.01
N THR A 241 24.01 -34.09 -35.31
CA THR A 241 22.70 -33.60 -34.84
C THR A 241 22.58 -33.70 -33.31
N PHE A 242 22.96 -34.85 -32.72
CA PHE A 242 22.95 -35.02 -31.27
C PHE A 242 23.93 -34.07 -30.58
N GLU A 243 25.12 -33.85 -31.13
CA GLU A 243 26.09 -32.87 -30.62
C GLU A 243 25.52 -31.45 -30.61
N HIS A 244 24.82 -31.04 -31.67
CA HIS A 244 24.15 -29.76 -31.71
C HIS A 244 23.03 -29.64 -30.66
N SER A 245 22.19 -30.66 -30.51
CA SER A 245 21.15 -30.70 -29.46
C SER A 245 21.74 -30.68 -28.05
N MET A 246 22.86 -31.36 -27.83
CA MET A 246 23.62 -31.31 -26.57
C MET A 246 24.13 -29.89 -26.29
N GLN A 247 24.65 -29.19 -27.30
CA GLN A 247 25.09 -27.81 -27.16
C GLN A 247 23.93 -26.88 -26.76
N LEU A 248 22.77 -27.01 -27.40
CA LEU A 248 21.57 -26.25 -27.02
C LEU A 248 21.12 -26.57 -25.57
N CYS A 249 21.20 -27.82 -25.13
CA CYS A 249 20.91 -28.19 -23.74
C CYS A 249 21.90 -27.55 -22.77
N LEU A 250 23.19 -27.51 -23.09
CA LEU A 250 24.20 -26.84 -22.26
C LEU A 250 23.93 -25.34 -22.14
N GLU A 251 23.64 -24.66 -23.25
CA GLU A 251 23.31 -23.23 -23.26
C GLU A 251 22.09 -22.94 -22.36
N ARG A 252 21.05 -23.79 -22.42
CA ARG A 252 19.88 -23.67 -21.54
C ARG A 252 20.22 -23.92 -20.07
N ILE A 253 21.05 -24.92 -19.76
CA ILE A 253 21.52 -25.19 -18.38
C ILE A 253 22.31 -23.99 -17.85
N GLU A 254 23.19 -23.40 -18.65
CA GLU A 254 23.95 -22.21 -18.27
C GLU A 254 23.04 -21.00 -18.05
N GLY A 255 22.05 -20.80 -18.91
CA GLY A 255 20.99 -19.80 -18.75
C GLY A 255 20.23 -19.95 -17.43
N LEU A 256 19.83 -21.18 -17.08
CA LEU A 256 19.15 -21.46 -15.80
C LEU A 256 20.03 -21.21 -14.59
N ARG A 257 21.32 -21.57 -14.65
CA ARG A 257 22.29 -21.27 -13.59
C ARG A 257 22.50 -19.76 -13.43
N ALA A 258 22.53 -19.01 -14.52
CA ALA A 258 22.58 -17.54 -14.47
C ALA A 258 21.31 -16.97 -13.81
N LEU A 259 20.13 -17.48 -14.19
CA LEU A 259 18.86 -17.08 -13.59
C LEU A 259 18.81 -17.38 -12.09
N GLN A 260 19.29 -18.55 -11.64
CA GLN A 260 19.36 -18.90 -10.21
C GLN A 260 20.24 -17.90 -9.43
N ARG A 261 21.43 -17.57 -9.96
CA ARG A 261 22.30 -16.55 -9.34
C ARG A 261 21.62 -15.19 -9.23
N ASN A 262 20.82 -14.82 -10.24
CA ASN A 262 20.05 -13.57 -10.22
C ASN A 262 18.94 -13.62 -9.15
N LEU A 263 18.24 -14.75 -9.00
CA LEU A 263 17.25 -14.93 -7.93
C LEU A 263 17.87 -14.79 -6.53
N GLU A 264 19.04 -15.39 -6.32
CA GLU A 264 19.79 -15.26 -5.06
C GLU A 264 20.18 -13.80 -4.81
N ARG A 265 20.70 -13.09 -5.81
CA ARG A 265 21.03 -11.67 -5.72
C ARG A 265 19.81 -10.81 -5.37
N LEU A 266 18.68 -11.03 -6.03
CA LEU A 266 17.43 -10.31 -5.74
C LEU A 266 16.98 -10.56 -4.29
N SER A 267 17.04 -11.81 -3.81
CA SER A 267 16.68 -12.14 -2.43
C SER A 267 17.57 -11.44 -1.39
N ALA A 268 18.89 -11.39 -1.65
CA ALA A 268 19.83 -10.69 -0.77
C ALA A 268 19.54 -9.18 -0.73
N GLN A 269 19.21 -8.57 -1.87
CA GLN A 269 18.84 -7.16 -1.95
C GLN A 269 17.54 -6.86 -1.19
N GLN A 270 16.51 -7.68 -1.36
CA GLN A 270 15.27 -7.53 -0.60
C GLN A 270 15.50 -7.61 0.90
N LYS A 271 16.36 -8.54 1.35
CA LYS A 271 16.71 -8.67 2.76
C LYS A 271 17.50 -7.47 3.26
N ALA A 272 18.41 -6.92 2.46
CA ALA A 272 19.15 -5.71 2.80
C ALA A 272 18.23 -4.49 2.98
N ILE A 273 17.23 -4.32 2.10
CA ILE A 273 16.21 -3.26 2.24
C ILE A 273 15.37 -3.47 3.50
N GLU A 274 14.98 -4.71 3.82
CA GLU A 274 14.23 -5.01 5.04
C GLU A 274 15.03 -4.69 6.31
N GLN A 275 16.29 -5.15 6.39
CA GLN A 275 17.16 -4.87 7.53
C GLN A 275 17.42 -3.37 7.72
N THR A 276 17.50 -2.65 6.61
CA THR A 276 17.62 -1.20 6.57
C THR A 276 16.43 -0.51 7.23
N ILE A 277 15.20 -0.89 6.85
CA ILE A 277 13.98 -0.30 7.42
C ILE A 277 13.88 -0.63 8.92
N LEU A 278 14.25 -1.86 9.30
CA LEU A 278 14.30 -2.28 10.72
C LEU A 278 15.36 -1.49 11.51
N ALA A 279 16.53 -1.23 10.94
CA ALA A 279 17.56 -0.41 11.57
C ALA A 279 17.08 1.03 11.78
N ALA A 280 16.43 1.63 10.77
CA ALA A 280 15.84 2.96 10.90
C ALA A 280 14.76 3.03 11.99
N ARG A 281 13.89 2.01 12.07
CA ARG A 281 12.91 1.87 13.16
C ARG A 281 13.60 1.82 14.51
N ASN A 282 14.61 0.97 14.68
CA ASN A 282 15.30 0.81 15.97
C ASN A 282 16.03 2.10 16.37
N ALA A 283 16.64 2.80 15.43
CA ALA A 283 17.28 4.10 15.68
C ALA A 283 16.26 5.15 16.15
N LEU A 284 15.08 5.22 15.52
CA LEU A 284 13.98 6.10 15.96
C LEU A 284 13.44 5.72 17.35
N VAL A 285 13.29 4.44 17.65
CA VAL A 285 12.89 3.97 18.99
C VAL A 285 13.92 4.41 20.03
N ARG A 286 15.22 4.24 19.76
CA ARG A 286 16.30 4.70 20.65
C ARG A 286 16.20 6.20 20.89
N LEU A 287 16.03 6.99 19.84
CA LEU A 287 15.87 8.44 19.94
C LEU A 287 14.70 8.88 20.81
N GLN A 288 13.56 8.18 20.75
CA GLN A 288 12.43 8.49 21.62
C GLN A 288 12.67 8.13 23.09
N SER A 289 13.54 7.14 23.35
CA SER A 289 13.87 6.71 24.71
C SER A 289 14.93 7.58 25.40
N VAL A 290 15.68 8.40 24.65
CA VAL A 290 16.70 9.30 25.21
C VAL A 290 16.01 10.49 25.90
N PRO A 291 16.29 10.75 27.19
CA PRO A 291 15.78 11.93 27.88
C PRO A 291 16.18 13.21 27.14
N ARG A 292 15.27 14.20 27.05
CA ARG A 292 15.43 15.46 26.28
C ARG A 292 16.52 16.44 26.77
N TYR A 293 17.56 15.96 27.48
CA TYR A 293 18.65 16.82 27.94
C TYR A 293 19.70 17.03 26.83
N GLU A 294 20.11 18.29 26.65
CA GLU A 294 20.39 18.94 25.36
C GLU A 294 21.67 18.63 24.54
N PRO A 295 22.63 17.74 24.90
CA PRO A 295 23.74 17.39 23.98
C PRO A 295 23.59 16.03 23.27
N GLN A 296 22.84 15.08 23.84
CA GLN A 296 22.79 13.70 23.32
C GLN A 296 21.79 13.52 22.18
N LEU A 297 20.78 14.39 22.08
CA LEU A 297 19.77 14.35 21.03
C LEU A 297 20.38 14.59 19.63
N GLN A 298 21.36 15.49 19.53
CA GLN A 298 22.08 15.79 18.28
C GLN A 298 22.96 14.63 17.83
N SER A 299 23.60 13.91 18.76
CA SER A 299 24.40 12.72 18.40
C SER A 299 23.54 11.60 17.84
N ALA A 300 22.36 11.38 18.42
CA ALA A 300 21.47 10.31 17.99
C ALA A 300 20.71 10.67 16.69
N SER A 301 20.43 11.95 16.44
CA SER A 301 19.90 12.38 15.13
C SER A 301 20.94 12.20 14.03
N ASN A 302 22.21 12.52 14.30
CA ASN A 302 23.29 12.32 13.34
C ASN A 302 23.49 10.84 13.00
N GLU A 303 23.39 9.94 13.98
CA GLU A 303 23.46 8.49 13.75
C GLU A 303 22.31 8.00 12.83
N LEU A 304 21.10 8.57 13.00
CA LEU A 304 19.98 8.31 12.10
C LEU A 304 20.29 8.78 10.68
N TYR A 305 20.80 10.01 10.54
CA TYR A 305 21.13 10.58 9.24
C TYR A 305 22.23 9.81 8.53
N ASP A 306 23.27 9.40 9.24
CA ASP A 306 24.35 8.57 8.70
C ASP A 306 23.82 7.21 8.26
N THR A 307 22.95 6.59 9.06
CA THR A 307 22.32 5.32 8.71
C THR A 307 21.48 5.46 7.44
N ILE A 308 20.66 6.53 7.34
CA ILE A 308 19.82 6.81 6.18
C ILE A 308 20.69 7.12 4.94
N ALA A 309 21.77 7.87 5.09
CA ALA A 309 22.68 8.21 4.01
C ALA A 309 23.42 6.98 3.46
N GLN A 310 23.96 6.13 4.34
CA GLN A 310 24.59 4.87 3.95
C GLN A 310 23.60 3.94 3.24
N VAL A 311 22.37 3.89 3.73
CA VAL A 311 21.28 3.15 3.14
C VAL A 311 20.94 3.67 1.74
N ARG A 312 20.84 4.99 1.57
CA ARG A 312 20.56 5.61 0.27
C ARG A 312 21.64 5.27 -0.75
N GLN A 313 22.90 5.33 -0.34
CA GLN A 313 24.01 4.95 -1.20
C GLN A 313 23.92 3.48 -1.63
N ARG A 314 23.58 2.58 -0.69
CA ARG A 314 23.40 1.15 -1.00
C ARG A 314 22.18 0.90 -1.90
N ALA A 315 21.07 1.59 -1.66
CA ALA A 315 19.84 1.44 -2.43
C ALA A 315 20.01 1.95 -3.87
N GLN A 316 20.66 3.09 -4.08
CA GLN A 316 20.96 3.62 -5.41
C GLN A 316 21.88 2.68 -6.19
N ALA A 317 22.92 2.15 -5.54
CA ALA A 317 23.79 1.16 -6.17
C ALA A 317 23.03 -0.11 -6.57
N THR A 318 22.05 -0.55 -5.77
CA THR A 318 21.20 -1.69 -6.12
C THR A 318 20.21 -1.39 -7.24
N GLU A 319 19.59 -0.21 -7.24
CA GLU A 319 18.68 0.21 -8.32
C GLU A 319 19.43 0.29 -9.66
N GLN A 320 20.63 0.87 -9.68
CA GLN A 320 21.48 0.88 -10.88
C GLN A 320 21.83 -0.53 -11.34
N ALA A 321 22.22 -1.42 -10.44
CA ALA A 321 22.51 -2.80 -10.79
C ALA A 321 21.29 -3.56 -11.36
N VAL A 322 20.08 -3.25 -10.89
CA VAL A 322 18.84 -3.85 -11.38
C VAL A 322 18.47 -3.27 -12.75
N ILE A 323 18.63 -1.96 -12.93
CA ILE A 323 18.43 -1.28 -14.20
C ILE A 323 19.38 -1.86 -15.25
N GLU A 324 20.67 -2.03 -14.94
CA GLU A 324 21.64 -2.65 -15.84
C GLU A 324 21.21 -4.06 -16.27
N LEU A 325 20.73 -4.88 -15.32
CA LEU A 325 20.23 -6.23 -15.63
C LEU A 325 18.98 -6.22 -16.53
N LEU A 326 18.07 -5.27 -16.33
CA LEU A 326 16.88 -5.13 -17.18
C LEU A 326 17.22 -4.65 -18.59
N HIS A 327 18.36 -3.98 -18.78
CA HIS A 327 18.83 -3.51 -20.10
C HIS A 327 19.79 -4.49 -20.79
N MET A 328 20.27 -5.52 -20.10
CA MET A 328 21.13 -6.57 -20.67
C MET A 328 20.35 -7.73 -21.33
N ASN A 329 19.02 -7.75 -21.20
CA ASN A 329 18.11 -8.67 -21.89
C ASN A 329 17.36 -7.95 -23.00
#